data_AF-A0A1B2I511-F1
#
_entry.id   AF-A0A1B2I511-F1
#
_cell.length_a   1.000
_cell.length_b   1.000
_cell.length_c   1.000
_cell.angle_alpha   90.00
_cell.angle_beta   90.00
_cell.angle_gamma   90.00
#
_symmetry.space_group_name_H-M   'P 1'
#
loop_
_entity.id
_entity.type
_entity.pdbx_description
1 polymer ?
#
loop_
_entity_poly.entity_id
_entity_poly.type
_entity_poly.pdbx_seq_one_letter_code
_entity_poly.pdbx_strand_id
1 'polypeptide(L)'
;MEQWKNKGLFAKTIYSLNGLRTAFLTEKAIRHESLGVVVAVSLALFMERGWSDVLCVFLASLFPMTVELINTAVERIIDTHFGPAYREEVRIQKDTLSAAVFLSLIIGYGLCIRIIFFK
;
A
#
# COMPACT_ATOMS: atom_id res chain seq x y z
N MET A 1 -1.10 0.13 -28.28
CA MET A 1 -1.44 -0.52 -27.00
C MET A 1 -1.12 -2.03 -26.95
N GLU A 2 -0.68 -2.67 -28.04
CA GLU A 2 -0.40 -4.13 -28.08
C GLU A 2 0.89 -4.58 -27.38
N GLN A 3 1.85 -3.69 -27.12
CA GLN A 3 3.18 -4.08 -26.61
C GLN A 3 3.19 -4.63 -25.17
N TRP A 4 2.08 -4.55 -24.45
CA TRP A 4 1.96 -5.00 -23.05
C TRP A 4 1.32 -6.39 -22.92
N LYS A 5 0.66 -6.88 -23.98
CA LYS A 5 -0.22 -8.06 -23.88
C LYS A 5 0.53 -9.40 -23.98
N ASN A 6 1.71 -9.43 -24.63
CA ASN A 6 2.52 -10.64 -24.87
C ASN A 6 3.94 -10.52 -24.27
N LYS A 7 4.03 -10.36 -22.95
CA LYS A 7 5.32 -10.42 -22.24
C LYS A 7 5.31 -11.56 -21.23
N GLY A 8 6.40 -12.34 -21.21
CA GLY A 8 6.57 -13.47 -20.30
C GLY A 8 6.48 -13.07 -18.83
N LEU A 9 6.25 -14.04 -17.95
CA LEU A 9 6.08 -13.82 -16.50
C LEU A 9 7.20 -12.95 -15.90
N PHE A 10 8.45 -13.17 -16.34
CA PHE A 10 9.61 -12.39 -15.94
C PHE A 10 9.44 -10.88 -16.20
N ALA A 11 9.02 -10.50 -17.41
CA ALA A 11 8.83 -9.10 -17.76
C ALA A 11 7.69 -8.45 -16.94
N LYS A 12 6.63 -9.22 -16.62
CA LYS A 12 5.56 -8.75 -15.72
C LYS A 12 6.09 -8.49 -14.31
N THR A 13 6.93 -9.38 -13.78
CA THR A 13 7.59 -9.18 -12.47
C THR A 13 8.46 -7.92 -12.47
N ILE A 14 9.24 -7.68 -13.53
CA ILE A 14 10.05 -6.46 -13.65
C ILE A 14 9.17 -5.20 -13.67
N TYR A 15 8.01 -5.22 -14.33
CA TYR A 15 7.07 -4.09 -14.28
C TYR A 15 6.52 -3.85 -12.88
N SER A 16 6.13 -4.89 -12.15
CA SER A 16 5.68 -4.75 -10.77
C SER A 16 6.77 -4.16 -9.87
N LEU A 17 8.02 -4.63 -10.01
CA LEU A 17 9.16 -4.11 -9.25
C LEU A 17 9.46 -2.65 -9.59
N ASN A 18 9.40 -2.29 -10.88
CA ASN A 18 9.55 -0.89 -11.30
C ASN A 18 8.44 0.00 -10.76
N GLY A 19 7.20 -0.50 -10.72
CA GLY A 19 6.07 0.20 -10.11
C GLY A 19 6.29 0.47 -8.63
N LEU A 20 6.68 -0.55 -7.86
CA LEU A 20 7.03 -0.42 -6.44
C LEU A 20 8.18 0.56 -6.22
N ARG A 21 9.26 0.45 -7.01
CA ARG A 21 10.41 1.37 -6.93
C ARG A 21 9.99 2.81 -7.20
N THR A 22 9.19 3.03 -8.23
CA THR A 22 8.72 4.38 -8.60
C THR A 22 7.87 4.96 -7.47
N ALA A 23 6.90 4.20 -6.97
CA ALA A 23 6.05 4.64 -5.89
C ALA A 23 6.84 4.93 -4.59
N PHE A 24 7.84 4.12 -4.26
CA PHE A 24 8.70 4.36 -3.10
C PHE A 24 9.52 5.66 -3.22
N LEU A 25 9.97 6.02 -4.43
CA LEU A 25 10.75 7.22 -4.67
C LEU A 25 9.89 8.49 -4.73
N THR A 26 8.67 8.40 -5.28
CA THR A 26 7.81 9.57 -5.48
C THR A 26 6.89 9.82 -4.29
N GLU A 27 6.35 8.77 -3.67
CA GLU A 27 5.31 8.90 -2.66
C GLU A 27 5.88 8.87 -1.24
N LYS A 28 5.51 9.87 -0.44
CA LYS A 28 5.82 9.87 1.00
C LYS A 28 5.03 8.77 1.71
N ALA A 29 3.75 8.58 1.40
CA ALA A 29 2.90 7.59 2.06
C ALA A 29 3.47 6.17 1.94
N ILE A 30 3.90 5.76 0.75
CA ILE A 30 4.53 4.45 0.51
C ILE A 30 5.79 4.23 1.37
N ARG A 31 6.59 5.26 1.61
CA ARG A 31 7.76 5.18 2.50
C ARG A 31 7.35 4.99 3.96
N HIS A 32 6.29 5.66 4.41
CA HIS A 32 5.75 5.47 5.76
C HIS A 32 5.21 4.05 5.93
N GLU A 33 4.46 3.53 4.96
CA GLU A 33 3.97 2.14 5.01
C GLU A 33 5.10 1.13 4.98
N SER A 34 6.14 1.35 4.17
CA SER A 34 7.32 0.50 4.15
C SER A 34 8.02 0.46 5.51
N LEU A 35 8.12 1.62 6.18
CA LEU A 35 8.66 1.70 7.54
C LEU A 35 7.74 0.99 8.55
N GLY A 36 6.42 1.16 8.41
CA GLY A 36 5.41 0.49 9.25
C GLY A 36 5.50 -1.03 9.18
N VAL A 37 5.70 -1.60 7.97
CA VAL A 37 5.97 -3.02 7.77
C VAL A 37 7.24 -3.46 8.53
N VAL A 38 8.35 -2.74 8.34
CA VAL A 38 9.62 -3.05 9.01
C VAL A 38 9.47 -3.01 10.53
N VAL A 39 8.81 -1.98 11.06
CA VAL A 39 8.58 -1.81 12.51
C VAL A 39 7.67 -2.91 13.04
N ALA A 40 6.55 -3.21 12.39
CA ALA A 40 5.60 -4.23 12.84
C ALA A 40 6.23 -5.62 12.88
N VAL A 41 6.98 -6.01 11.83
CA VAL A 41 7.68 -7.30 11.79
C VAL A 41 8.78 -7.36 12.84
N SER A 42 9.56 -6.29 13.00
CA SER A 42 10.63 -6.23 14.01
C SER A 42 10.06 -6.35 15.42
N LEU A 43 8.92 -5.71 15.70
CA LEU A 43 8.22 -5.83 16.98
C LEU A 43 7.68 -7.24 17.21
N ALA A 44 7.08 -7.87 16.20
CA ALA A 44 6.60 -9.26 16.32
C ALA A 44 7.75 -10.23 16.66
N LEU A 45 8.91 -10.07 16.01
CA LEU A 45 10.12 -10.84 16.30
C LEU A 45 10.68 -10.54 17.69
N PHE A 46 10.72 -9.25 18.08
CA PHE A 46 11.18 -8.83 19.41
C PHE A 46 10.29 -9.33 20.54
N MET A 47 8.98 -9.49 20.29
CA MET A 47 8.03 -10.09 21.23
C MET A 47 8.00 -11.63 21.17
N GLU A 48 8.97 -12.25 20.50
CA GLU A 48 9.14 -13.71 20.39
C GLU A 48 7.88 -14.42 19.85
N ARG A 49 7.15 -13.77 18.93
CA ARG A 49 5.98 -14.37 18.29
C ARG A 49 6.39 -15.49 17.35
N GLY A 50 5.54 -16.51 17.23
CA GLY A 50 5.79 -17.66 16.35
C GLY A 50 5.87 -17.24 14.88
N TRP A 51 6.53 -18.05 14.04
CA TRP A 51 6.70 -17.76 12.61
C TRP A 51 5.38 -17.54 11.86
N SER A 52 4.31 -18.23 12.26
CA SER A 52 2.96 -18.02 11.73
C SER A 52 2.47 -16.60 12.01
N ASP A 53 2.62 -16.13 13.24
CA ASP A 53 2.18 -14.80 13.67
C ASP A 53 2.99 -13.71 12.98
N VAL A 54 4.32 -13.89 12.87
CA VAL A 54 5.21 -12.98 12.16
C VAL A 54 4.81 -12.86 10.68
N LEU A 55 4.51 -13.99 10.03
CA LEU A 55 4.03 -13.99 8.64
C LEU A 55 2.67 -13.28 8.52
N CYS A 56 1.74 -13.51 9.46
CA CYS A 56 0.46 -12.81 9.49
C CYS A 56 0.64 -11.30 9.68
N VAL A 57 1.53 -10.86 10.57
CA VAL A 57 1.88 -9.45 10.78
C VAL A 57 2.47 -8.85 9.51
N PHE A 58 3.40 -9.55 8.86
CA PHE A 58 3.98 -9.11 7.59
C PHE A 58 2.88 -8.91 6.52
N LEU A 59 2.03 -9.91 6.28
CA LEU A 59 0.95 -9.83 5.31
C LEU A 59 -0.07 -8.74 5.65
N ALA A 60 -0.46 -8.61 6.92
CA ALA A 60 -1.39 -7.58 7.37
C ALA A 60 -0.81 -6.17 7.18
N SER A 61 0.49 -5.97 7.43
CA SER A 61 1.17 -4.69 7.21
C SER A 61 1.36 -4.32 5.73
N LEU A 62 1.31 -5.29 4.81
CA LEU A 62 1.32 -5.01 3.36
C LEU A 62 -0.04 -4.54 2.81
N PHE A 63 -1.13 -4.77 3.56
CA PHE A 63 -2.47 -4.41 3.10
C PHE A 63 -2.64 -2.89 2.92
N PRO A 64 -2.27 -2.02 3.89
CA PRO A 64 -2.32 -0.58 3.68
C PRO A 64 -1.43 -0.10 2.54
N MET A 65 -0.21 -0.64 2.41
CA MET A 65 0.69 -0.32 1.31
C MET A 65 0.06 -0.63 -0.06
N THR A 66 -0.69 -1.74 -0.17
CA THR A 66 -1.39 -2.10 -1.40
C THR A 66 -2.51 -1.12 -1.73
N VAL A 67 -3.30 -0.73 -0.72
CA VAL A 67 -4.39 0.25 -0.91
C VAL A 67 -3.82 1.64 -1.25
N GLU A 68 -2.69 2.03 -0.66
CA GLU A 68 -2.00 3.29 -0.96
C GLU A 68 -1.47 3.34 -2.41
N LEU A 69 -0.95 2.23 -2.94
CA LEU A 69 -0.55 2.15 -4.35
C LEU A 69 -1.75 2.33 -5.29
N ILE A 70 -2.90 1.75 -4.92
CA ILE A 70 -4.15 1.91 -5.68
C ILE A 70 -4.63 3.36 -5.58
N ASN A 71 -4.65 3.95 -4.37
CA ASN A 71 -4.98 5.36 -4.14
C ASN A 71 -4.15 6.27 -5.05
N THR A 72 -2.83 6.14 -4.99
CA THR A 72 -1.89 6.92 -5.81
C THR A 72 -2.15 6.74 -7.31
N ALA A 73 -2.42 5.51 -7.77
CA ALA A 73 -2.69 5.25 -9.17
C ALA A 73 -3.98 5.94 -9.64
N VAL A 74 -5.05 5.89 -8.84
CA VAL A 74 -6.32 6.53 -9.18
C VAL A 74 -6.21 8.04 -9.09
N GLU A 75 -5.54 8.60 -8.08
CA GLU A 75 -5.29 10.05 -7.98
C GLU A 75 -4.56 10.58 -9.21
N ARG A 76 -3.53 9.87 -9.70
CA ARG A 76 -2.82 10.25 -10.94
C ARG A 76 -3.74 10.22 -12.16
N ILE A 77 -4.66 9.26 -12.23
CA ILE A 77 -5.67 9.21 -13.30
C ILE A 77 -6.58 10.43 -13.23
N ILE A 78 -7.08 10.77 -12.03
CA ILE A 78 -7.92 11.94 -11.80
C ILE A 78 -7.18 13.22 -12.22
N ASP A 79 -5.95 13.41 -11.75
CA ASP A 79 -5.15 14.61 -12.03
C ASP A 79 -4.86 14.77 -13.53
N THR A 80 -4.61 13.65 -14.22
CA THR A 80 -4.33 13.65 -15.67
C THR A 80 -5.57 14.04 -16.50
N HIS A 81 -6.79 13.71 -16.05
CA HIS A 81 -8.02 13.97 -16.82
C HIS A 81 -8.70 15.30 -16.47
N PHE A 82 -8.66 15.73 -15.21
CA PHE A 82 -9.41 16.89 -14.73
C PHE A 82 -8.55 18.14 -14.50
N GLY A 83 -7.22 18.00 -14.49
CA GLY A 83 -6.28 19.09 -14.32
C GLY A 83 -6.27 19.70 -12.91
N PRO A 84 -5.57 20.84 -12.70
CA PRO A 84 -5.36 21.42 -11.37
C PRO A 84 -6.52 22.26 -10.84
N ALA A 85 -7.59 22.46 -11.63
CA ALA A 85 -8.73 23.28 -11.22
C ALA A 85 -9.57 22.53 -10.17
N TYR A 86 -9.90 23.22 -9.08
CA TYR A 86 -10.76 22.65 -8.05
C TYR A 86 -12.16 22.32 -8.62
N ARG A 87 -12.61 21.09 -8.38
CA ARG A 87 -13.95 20.60 -8.68
C ARG A 87 -14.46 19.77 -7.52
N GLU A 88 -15.71 19.98 -7.18
CA GLU A 88 -16.35 19.30 -6.04
C GLU A 88 -16.37 17.78 -6.23
N GLU A 89 -16.62 17.29 -7.45
CA GLU A 89 -16.60 15.84 -7.71
C GLU A 89 -15.20 15.24 -7.55
N VAL A 90 -14.15 15.98 -7.95
CA VAL A 90 -12.75 15.56 -7.80
C VAL A 90 -12.37 15.46 -6.33
N ARG A 91 -12.80 16.43 -5.51
CA ARG A 91 -12.61 16.39 -4.06
C ARG A 91 -13.23 15.12 -3.47
N ILE A 92 -14.50 14.86 -3.77
CA ILE A 92 -15.23 13.69 -3.25
C ILE A 92 -14.54 12.38 -3.63
N GLN A 93 -14.02 12.27 -4.87
CA GLN A 93 -13.28 11.09 -5.32
C GLN A 93 -12.00 10.88 -4.51
N LYS A 94 -11.17 11.92 -4.33
CA LYS A 94 -9.92 11.84 -3.57
C LYS A 94 -10.16 11.57 -2.08
N ASP A 95 -11.18 12.20 -1.49
CA ASP A 95 -11.56 11.97 -0.09
C ASP A 95 -12.00 10.52 0.11
N THR A 96 -12.73 9.94 -0.85
CA THR A 96 -13.17 8.53 -0.80
C THR A 96 -11.98 7.57 -0.88
N LEU A 97 -11.00 7.85 -1.75
CA LEU A 97 -9.79 7.02 -1.83
C LEU A 97 -8.95 7.12 -0.55
N SER A 98 -8.82 8.32 0.01
CA SER A 98 -8.16 8.54 1.31
C SER A 98 -8.87 7.81 2.45
N ALA A 99 -10.21 7.75 2.43
CA ALA A 99 -10.98 6.96 3.39
C ALA A 99 -10.71 5.45 3.26
N ALA A 100 -10.51 4.94 2.05
CA ALA A 100 -10.14 3.53 1.83
C ALA A 100 -8.75 3.23 2.42
N VAL A 101 -7.77 4.12 2.23
CA VAL A 101 -6.46 4.02 2.87
C VAL A 101 -6.62 4.00 4.39
N PHE A 102 -7.38 4.93 4.96
CA PHE A 102 -7.61 5.01 6.41
C PHE A 102 -8.20 3.71 6.99
N LEU A 103 -9.22 3.15 6.36
CA LEU A 103 -9.79 1.87 6.77
C LEU A 103 -8.79 0.73 6.66
N SER A 104 -7.95 0.73 5.61
CA SER A 104 -6.92 -0.28 5.45
C SER A 104 -5.87 -0.23 6.55
N LEU A 105 -5.50 0.97 7.04
CA LEU A 105 -4.60 1.17 8.19
C LEU A 105 -5.19 0.57 9.46
N ILE A 106 -6.46 0.86 9.75
CA ILE A 106 -7.16 0.30 10.92
C ILE A 106 -7.16 -1.23 10.86
N ILE A 107 -7.48 -1.80 9.71
CA ILE A 107 -7.55 -3.26 9.55
C ILE A 107 -6.15 -3.87 9.68
N GLY A 108 -5.19 -3.42 8.88
CA GLY A 108 -3.84 -3.98 8.80
C GLY A 108 -3.10 -3.85 10.13
N TYR A 109 -2.91 -2.60 10.61
CA TYR A 109 -2.18 -2.37 11.85
C TYR A 109 -2.97 -2.74 13.10
N GLY A 110 -4.31 -2.69 13.07
CA GLY A 110 -5.13 -3.22 14.15
C GLY A 110 -4.94 -4.72 14.34
N LEU A 111 -4.87 -5.49 13.25
CA LEU A 111 -4.52 -6.92 13.30
C LEU A 111 -3.09 -7.13 13.79
N CYS A 112 -2.13 -6.33 13.33
CA CYS A 112 -0.75 -6.39 13.83
C CYS A 112 -0.69 -6.19 15.34
N ILE A 113 -1.37 -5.15 15.86
CA ILE A 113 -1.43 -4.88 17.31
C ILE A 113 -2.08 -6.04 18.05
N ARG A 114 -3.18 -6.59 17.54
CA ARG A 114 -3.86 -7.75 18.15
C ARG A 114 -2.95 -8.96 18.25
N ILE A 115 -2.18 -9.27 17.20
CA ILE A 115 -1.28 -10.42 17.16
C ILE A 115 -0.05 -10.20 18.04
N ILE A 116 0.55 -9.01 17.98
CA ILE A 116 1.81 -8.70 18.68
C ILE A 116 1.61 -8.59 20.19
N PHE A 117 0.52 -7.99 20.66
CA PHE A 117 0.34 -7.68 22.08
C PHE A 117 -0.61 -8.61 22.82
N PHE A 118 -1.52 -9.28 22.11
CA PHE A 118 -2.50 -10.17 22.73
C PHE A 118 -2.23 -11.59 22.24
N LYS A 119 -2.20 -12.55 23.17
CA LYS A 119 -2.10 -13.97 22.81
C LYS A 119 -3.41 -14.49 22.23
#